data_AF-A0A2M8D014-F1
#
_entry.id   AF-A0A2M8D014-F1
#
_cell.length_a   1.000
_cell.length_b   1.000
_cell.length_c   1.000
_cell.angle_alpha   90.00
_cell.angle_beta   90.00
_cell.angle_gamma   90.00
#
_symmetry.space_group_name_H-M   'P 1'
#
loop_
_entity.id
_entity.type
_entity.pdbx_description
1 polymer ?
#
loop_
_entity_poly.entity_id
_entity_poly.type
_entity_poly.pdbx_seq_one_letter_code
_entity_poly.pdbx_strand_id
1 'polypeptide(L)'
;MITRNFIFSMLLALFIMSGVPRISLAEEVDSLKKLEECSAIEGRIERLVCYDNVAVLMGYFNADQAEREAEVIQSIGFWEVSKQRAPSGENVMYLKNRSLESAYTSYGTKRYPHLVITCKSGKTDVYIDWKKQITDIQKTVILKLPLKYQFDSEPVVSDKWEISTDRKALFSEDPVEFVTKLRQYNKLIVYMSPPNDLATTMVHDLSGINEALKILVKECYN
;
A
#
# COMPACT_ATOMS: atom_id res chain seq x y z
N MET A 1 7.28 85.84 -4.43
CA MET A 1 6.81 85.89 -5.83
C MET A 1 6.08 84.57 -6.12
N ILE A 2 4.73 84.62 -6.08
CA ILE A 2 3.78 83.93 -6.97
C ILE A 2 3.52 82.41 -6.81
N THR A 3 2.39 82.08 -6.14
CA THR A 3 1.26 81.13 -6.46
C THR A 3 1.53 79.69 -6.99
N ARG A 4 0.70 78.63 -6.85
CA ARG A 4 -0.73 78.40 -6.50
C ARG A 4 -1.01 76.88 -6.34
N ASN A 5 -2.06 76.57 -5.57
CA ASN A 5 -2.88 75.33 -5.40
C ASN A 5 -3.09 74.38 -6.60
N PHE A 6 -3.43 73.10 -6.35
CA PHE A 6 -4.55 72.30 -6.95
C PHE A 6 -4.63 70.88 -6.29
N ILE A 7 -5.58 70.59 -5.39
CA ILE A 7 -6.84 69.79 -5.54
C ILE A 7 -6.66 68.32 -6.04
N PHE A 8 -7.05 67.35 -5.18
CA PHE A 8 -7.52 66.00 -5.55
C PHE A 8 -8.40 65.47 -4.38
N SER A 9 -9.70 65.77 -4.31
CA SER A 9 -10.85 65.06 -4.93
C SER A 9 -10.95 63.55 -4.64
N MET A 10 -11.60 63.22 -3.52
CA MET A 10 -12.81 62.39 -3.41
C MET A 10 -13.03 61.24 -4.42
N LEU A 11 -13.04 60.00 -3.91
CA LEU A 11 -13.74 58.80 -4.42
C LEU A 11 -13.85 57.81 -3.25
N LEU A 12 -14.84 57.96 -2.37
CA LEU A 12 -16.17 57.34 -2.37
C LEU A 12 -16.14 55.81 -2.44
N ALA A 13 -16.46 55.23 -1.28
CA ALA A 13 -16.74 53.82 -1.04
C ALA A 13 -17.89 53.31 -1.91
N LEU A 14 -17.67 52.19 -2.59
CA LEU A 14 -18.70 51.29 -3.12
C LEU A 14 -18.05 49.92 -3.39
N PHE A 15 -17.75 49.18 -2.32
CA PHE A 15 -17.56 47.74 -2.46
C PHE A 15 -18.94 47.08 -2.32
N ILE A 16 -19.55 46.90 -3.49
CA ILE A 16 -20.79 46.16 -3.68
C ILE A 16 -20.55 44.72 -3.26
N MET A 17 -21.49 44.20 -2.47
CA MET A 17 -21.66 42.83 -2.02
C MET A 17 -21.16 41.79 -3.03
N SER A 18 -19.94 41.30 -2.85
CA SER A 18 -19.58 39.99 -3.37
C SER A 18 -20.20 38.96 -2.43
N GLY A 19 -21.17 38.20 -2.95
CA GLY A 19 -21.69 36.99 -2.31
C GLY A 19 -20.63 35.89 -2.29
N VAL A 20 -19.53 36.14 -1.58
CA VAL A 20 -18.58 35.09 -1.25
C VAL A 20 -19.32 34.18 -0.26
N PRO A 21 -19.43 32.87 -0.53
CA PRO A 21 -19.96 31.95 0.46
C PRO A 21 -19.14 32.14 1.73
N ARG A 22 -19.81 32.51 2.83
CA ARG A 22 -19.20 32.53 4.15
C ARG A 22 -18.83 31.09 4.49
N ILE A 23 -17.61 30.69 4.15
CA ILE A 23 -16.98 29.56 4.81
C ILE A 23 -16.93 29.96 6.28
N SER A 24 -17.56 29.15 7.14
CA SER A 24 -17.67 29.42 8.57
C SER A 24 -16.26 29.45 9.18
N LEU A 25 -15.73 30.65 9.46
CA LEU A 25 -14.44 30.85 10.13
C LEU A 25 -14.33 30.09 11.47
N ALA A 26 -15.46 29.72 12.08
CA ALA A 26 -15.49 28.99 13.33
C ALA A 26 -14.99 27.53 13.18
N GLU A 27 -15.18 26.92 12.01
CA GLU A 27 -14.81 25.51 11.78
C GLU A 27 -13.29 25.33 11.52
N GLU A 28 -12.67 26.36 10.93
CA GLU A 28 -11.22 26.40 10.67
C GLU A 28 -10.40 26.70 11.94
N VAL A 29 -10.94 27.50 12.87
CA VAL A 29 -10.26 27.84 14.14
C VAL A 29 -10.26 26.68 15.13
N ASP A 30 -11.35 25.90 15.22
CA ASP A 30 -11.42 24.71 16.10
C ASP A 30 -10.43 23.62 15.65
N SER A 31 -10.26 23.50 14.34
CA SER A 31 -9.36 22.56 13.67
C SER A 31 -7.89 22.82 13.97
N LEU A 32 -7.45 24.08 13.91
CA LEU A 32 -6.06 24.49 14.20
C LEU A 32 -5.69 24.27 15.66
N LYS A 33 -6.63 24.52 16.58
CA LYS A 33 -6.40 24.33 18.01
C LYS A 33 -6.13 22.86 18.36
N LYS A 34 -6.85 21.92 17.75
CA LYS A 34 -6.64 20.48 17.96
C LYS A 34 -5.26 20.02 17.46
N LEU A 35 -4.76 20.61 16.36
CA LEU A 35 -3.41 20.34 15.87
C LEU A 35 -2.32 20.85 16.82
N GLU A 36 -2.54 22.02 17.43
CA GLU A 36 -1.66 22.59 18.45
C GLU A 36 -1.61 21.70 19.70
N GLU A 37 -2.78 21.23 20.17
CA GLU A 37 -2.89 20.28 21.29
C GLU A 37 -2.11 18.98 21.03
N CYS A 38 -2.22 18.41 19.83
CA CYS A 38 -1.42 17.24 19.46
C CYS A 38 0.08 17.52 19.44
N SER A 39 0.50 18.70 18.98
CA SER A 39 1.92 19.07 18.91
C SER A 39 2.62 19.14 20.27
N ALA A 40 1.85 19.41 21.33
CA ALA A 40 2.34 19.51 22.70
C ALA A 40 2.58 18.14 23.38
N ILE A 41 2.12 17.03 22.78
CA ILE A 41 2.35 15.68 23.33
C ILE A 41 3.81 15.30 23.14
N GLU A 42 4.56 14.99 24.21
CA GLU A 42 5.98 14.61 24.14
C GLU A 42 6.19 13.24 23.46
N GLY A 43 5.35 12.27 23.83
CA GLY A 43 5.38 10.89 23.34
C GLY A 43 5.16 10.82 21.83
N ARG A 44 6.11 10.22 21.09
CA ARG A 44 6.07 10.21 19.62
C ARG A 44 4.86 9.43 19.08
N ILE A 45 4.55 8.29 19.69
CA ILE A 45 3.47 7.41 19.24
C ILE A 45 2.13 8.02 19.62
N GLU A 46 2.01 8.54 20.84
CA GLU A 46 0.82 9.20 21.35
C GLU A 46 0.50 10.47 20.55
N ARG A 47 1.54 11.23 20.19
CA ARG A 47 1.42 12.41 19.31
C ARG A 47 0.94 12.02 17.91
N LEU A 48 1.46 10.93 17.34
CA LEU A 48 1.01 10.43 16.04
C LEU A 48 -0.46 10.04 16.07
N VAL A 49 -0.86 9.24 17.08
CA VAL A 49 -2.27 8.84 17.28
C VAL A 49 -3.18 10.06 17.43
N CYS A 50 -2.73 11.11 18.12
CA CYS A 50 -3.48 12.36 18.23
C CYS A 50 -3.71 13.00 16.85
N TYR A 51 -2.68 13.12 16.03
CA TYR A 51 -2.82 13.67 14.67
C TYR A 51 -3.77 12.85 13.80
N ASP A 52 -3.71 11.52 13.90
CA ASP A 52 -4.59 10.64 13.16
C ASP A 52 -6.06 10.86 13.57
N ASN A 53 -6.35 10.99 14.86
CA ASN A 53 -7.69 11.31 15.36
C ASN A 53 -8.20 12.66 14.86
N VAL A 54 -7.35 13.68 14.80
CA VAL A 54 -7.73 14.99 14.25
C VAL A 54 -8.11 14.88 12.77
N ALA A 55 -7.36 14.12 12.00
CA ALA A 55 -7.65 13.93 10.59
C ALA A 55 -8.89 13.04 10.33
N VAL A 56 -9.23 12.11 11.25
CA VAL A 56 -10.55 11.44 11.27
C VAL A 56 -11.68 12.43 11.51
N LEU A 57 -11.55 13.30 12.54
CA LEU A 57 -12.56 14.32 12.85
C LEU A 57 -12.79 15.29 11.68
N MET A 58 -11.74 15.58 10.93
CA MET A 58 -11.78 16.43 9.73
C MET A 58 -12.28 15.71 8.47
N GLY A 59 -12.56 14.40 8.55
CA GLY A 59 -13.07 13.62 7.43
C GLY A 59 -12.03 13.32 6.34
N TYR A 60 -10.74 13.48 6.62
CA TYR A 60 -9.67 13.09 5.67
C TYR A 60 -9.54 11.57 5.53
N PHE A 61 -9.95 10.83 6.56
CA PHE A 61 -10.10 9.37 6.54
C PHE A 61 -11.17 8.95 7.55
N ASN A 62 -11.82 7.82 7.32
CA ASN A 62 -12.78 7.29 8.30
C ASN A 62 -12.06 6.47 9.37
N ALA A 63 -12.57 6.49 10.62
CA ALA A 63 -12.00 5.72 11.74
C ALA A 63 -11.85 4.23 11.37
N ASP A 64 -12.83 3.70 10.65
CA ASP A 64 -12.77 2.33 10.15
C ASP A 64 -11.65 2.11 9.11
N GLN A 65 -11.22 3.12 8.34
CA GLN A 65 -10.05 3.03 7.45
C GLN A 65 -8.77 2.91 8.26
N ALA A 66 -8.61 3.70 9.32
CA ALA A 66 -7.43 3.69 10.18
C ALA A 66 -7.26 2.34 10.90
N GLU A 67 -8.34 1.76 11.43
CA GLU A 67 -8.31 0.42 12.04
C GLU A 67 -8.04 -0.71 11.02
N ARG A 68 -8.28 -0.45 9.73
CA ARG A 68 -8.01 -1.39 8.63
C ARG A 68 -6.64 -1.20 8.00
N GLU A 69 -5.83 -0.25 8.46
CA GLU A 69 -4.44 -0.20 8.02
C GLU A 69 -3.67 -1.42 8.53
N ALA A 70 -2.71 -1.88 7.73
CA ALA A 70 -1.92 -3.04 8.11
C ALA A 70 -0.93 -2.63 9.20
N GLU A 71 -1.10 -3.17 10.41
CA GLU A 71 -0.16 -3.03 11.51
C GLU A 71 1.09 -3.88 11.20
N VAL A 72 2.25 -3.24 11.03
CA VAL A 72 3.53 -3.96 10.89
C VAL A 72 3.95 -4.45 12.27
N ILE A 73 3.95 -5.77 12.46
CA ILE A 73 4.30 -6.43 13.71
C ILE A 73 5.82 -6.53 13.84
N GLN A 74 6.48 -6.98 12.77
CA GLN A 74 7.92 -7.22 12.79
C GLN A 74 8.49 -7.27 11.37
N SER A 75 9.76 -6.88 11.22
CA SER A 75 10.54 -7.09 9.99
C SER A 75 11.71 -8.04 10.25
N ILE A 76 11.88 -9.04 9.39
CA ILE A 76 12.91 -10.08 9.50
C ILE A 76 13.57 -10.26 8.14
N GLY A 77 14.80 -9.77 8.00
CA GLY A 77 15.47 -9.72 6.70
C GLY A 77 14.65 -8.87 5.71
N PHE A 78 14.29 -9.46 4.57
CA PHE A 78 13.43 -8.82 3.55
C PHE A 78 11.94 -9.07 3.74
N TRP A 79 11.55 -9.75 4.82
CA TRP A 79 10.15 -10.07 5.14
C TRP A 79 9.57 -9.03 6.10
N GLU A 80 8.43 -8.47 5.72
CA GLU A 80 7.57 -7.67 6.60
C GLU A 80 6.38 -8.53 7.04
N VAL A 81 6.25 -8.71 8.35
CA VAL A 81 5.11 -9.36 8.99
C VAL A 81 4.11 -8.28 9.39
N SER A 82 2.91 -8.34 8.85
CA SER A 82 1.83 -7.41 9.17
C SER A 82 0.51 -8.11 9.40
N LYS A 83 -0.37 -7.45 10.14
CA LYS A 83 -1.74 -7.89 10.43
C LYS A 83 -2.71 -6.80 10.03
N GLN A 84 -3.78 -7.18 9.35
CA GLN A 84 -4.81 -6.25 8.92
C GLN A 84 -6.18 -6.77 9.36
N ARG A 85 -7.03 -5.89 9.89
CA ARG A 85 -8.43 -6.24 10.15
C ARG A 85 -9.23 -6.13 8.84
N ALA A 86 -9.85 -7.22 8.41
CA ALA A 86 -10.74 -7.21 7.26
C ALA A 86 -12.08 -6.53 7.59
N PRO A 87 -12.86 -6.09 6.59
CA PRO A 87 -14.21 -5.58 6.83
C PRO A 87 -15.15 -6.57 7.53
N SER A 88 -14.89 -7.88 7.42
CA SER A 88 -15.60 -8.92 8.16
C SER A 88 -15.31 -8.91 9.67
N GLY A 89 -14.32 -8.13 10.12
CA GLY A 89 -13.83 -8.10 11.49
C GLY A 89 -12.74 -9.13 11.80
N GLU A 90 -12.46 -10.05 10.87
CA GLU A 90 -11.41 -11.06 11.00
C GLU A 90 -10.02 -10.44 10.77
N ASN A 91 -9.00 -10.96 11.45
CA ASN A 91 -7.62 -10.59 11.17
C ASN A 91 -7.07 -11.40 9.98
N VAL A 92 -6.31 -10.73 9.13
CA VAL A 92 -5.55 -11.31 8.03
C VAL A 92 -4.08 -11.05 8.27
N MET A 93 -3.29 -12.12 8.26
CA MET A 93 -1.84 -12.05 8.39
C MET A 93 -1.20 -11.95 7.01
N TYR A 94 -0.18 -11.12 6.88
CA TYR A 94 0.61 -10.94 5.66
C TYR A 94 2.10 -11.07 5.97
N LEU A 95 2.79 -11.88 5.17
CA LEU A 95 4.24 -11.84 5.01
C LEU A 95 4.54 -11.28 3.63
N LYS A 96 5.14 -10.09 3.57
CA LYS A 96 5.48 -9.44 2.30
C LYS A 96 6.99 -9.44 2.12
N ASN A 97 7.45 -9.89 0.95
CA ASN A 97 8.83 -9.86 0.54
C ASN A 97 8.96 -9.04 -0.74
N ARG A 98 9.62 -7.89 -0.66
CA ARG A 98 9.81 -6.99 -1.79
C ARG A 98 10.93 -7.51 -2.70
N SER A 99 10.71 -7.49 -4.01
CA SER A 99 11.75 -7.83 -4.98
C SER A 99 12.96 -6.90 -4.87
N LEU A 100 14.16 -7.45 -5.07
CA LEU A 100 15.41 -6.69 -5.12
C LEU A 100 15.49 -5.81 -6.37
N GLU A 101 14.96 -6.32 -7.48
CA GLU A 101 14.94 -5.63 -8.77
C GLU A 101 13.58 -4.99 -9.04
N SER A 102 13.58 -3.85 -9.73
CA SER A 102 12.36 -3.16 -10.12
C SER A 102 11.81 -3.69 -11.44
N ALA A 103 10.50 -3.92 -11.50
CA ALA A 103 9.75 -4.02 -12.73
C ALA A 103 9.43 -2.61 -13.28
N TYR A 104 9.54 -2.42 -14.59
CA TYR A 104 9.10 -1.17 -15.23
C TYR A 104 7.64 -1.30 -15.66
N THR A 105 6.88 -0.22 -15.58
CA THR A 105 5.60 -0.10 -16.29
C THR A 105 5.84 0.31 -17.74
N SER A 106 4.83 0.17 -18.59
CA SER A 106 4.82 0.70 -19.97
C SER A 106 5.12 2.21 -20.05
N TYR A 107 4.86 2.95 -18.97
CA TYR A 107 5.15 4.39 -18.82
C TYR A 107 6.50 4.67 -18.14
N GLY A 108 7.37 3.66 -17.97
CA GLY A 108 8.72 3.83 -17.40
C GLY A 108 8.78 4.00 -15.88
N THR A 109 7.67 3.84 -15.16
CA THR A 109 7.66 3.92 -13.69
C THR A 109 8.22 2.64 -13.08
N LYS A 110 9.15 2.78 -12.14
CA LYS A 110 9.70 1.65 -11.37
C LYS A 110 8.70 1.18 -10.32
N ARG A 111 8.45 -0.12 -10.29
CA ARG A 111 7.67 -0.83 -9.28
C ARG A 111 8.48 -1.99 -8.73
N TYR A 112 8.27 -2.33 -7.48
CA TYR A 112 8.93 -3.46 -6.84
C TYR A 112 7.84 -4.45 -6.45
N PRO A 113 7.65 -5.51 -7.24
CA PRO A 113 6.67 -6.54 -6.92
C PRO A 113 6.95 -7.19 -5.58
N HIS A 114 5.89 -7.61 -4.91
CA HIS A 114 5.96 -8.27 -3.63
C HIS A 114 5.55 -9.73 -3.79
N LEU A 115 6.39 -10.65 -3.33
CA LEU A 115 5.94 -12.00 -3.00
C LEU A 115 5.19 -11.89 -1.67
N VAL A 116 3.97 -12.39 -1.63
CA VAL A 116 3.09 -12.29 -0.46
C VAL A 116 2.59 -13.67 -0.07
N ILE A 117 2.75 -13.99 1.21
CA ILE A 117 2.09 -15.13 1.84
C ILE A 117 1.04 -14.55 2.77
N THR A 118 -0.22 -14.97 2.60
CA THR A 118 -1.31 -14.50 3.44
C THR A 118 -1.92 -15.64 4.20
N CYS A 119 -2.46 -15.34 5.38
CA CYS A 119 -3.23 -16.31 6.14
C CYS A 119 -4.48 -15.67 6.71
N LYS A 120 -5.63 -16.25 6.37
CA LYS A 120 -6.94 -15.80 6.82
C LYS A 120 -7.75 -17.02 7.24
N SER A 121 -8.20 -17.03 8.50
CA SER A 121 -9.07 -18.09 9.04
C SER A 121 -8.52 -19.50 8.78
N GLY A 122 -7.22 -19.70 9.02
CA GLY A 122 -6.51 -20.97 8.79
C GLY A 122 -6.26 -21.33 7.31
N LYS A 123 -6.62 -20.47 6.35
CA LYS A 123 -6.32 -20.68 4.93
C LYS A 123 -5.11 -19.86 4.52
N THR A 124 -4.11 -20.53 3.95
CA THR A 124 -2.92 -19.90 3.37
C THR A 124 -3.07 -19.71 1.86
N ASP A 125 -2.74 -18.52 1.39
CA ASP A 125 -2.59 -18.22 -0.04
C ASP A 125 -1.19 -17.62 -0.28
N VAL A 126 -0.67 -17.82 -1.50
CA VAL A 126 0.60 -17.23 -1.95
C VAL A 126 0.37 -16.56 -3.29
N TYR A 127 0.85 -15.33 -3.41
CA TYR A 127 0.77 -14.60 -4.67
C TYR A 127 1.92 -13.63 -4.86
N ILE A 128 2.12 -13.20 -6.09
CA ILE A 128 3.00 -12.09 -6.43
C ILE A 128 2.11 -10.89 -6.77
N ASP A 129 2.22 -9.82 -5.98
CA ASP A 129 1.62 -8.52 -6.27
C ASP A 129 2.59 -7.68 -7.10
N TRP A 130 2.22 -7.45 -8.36
CA TRP A 130 3.04 -6.76 -9.35
C TRP A 130 3.06 -5.24 -9.16
N LYS A 131 2.24 -4.69 -8.24
CA LYS A 131 2.08 -3.24 -8.02
C LYS A 131 1.68 -2.45 -9.28
N LYS A 132 1.22 -3.16 -10.31
CA LYS A 132 0.70 -2.65 -11.58
C LYS A 132 -0.28 -3.66 -12.16
N GLN A 133 -1.15 -3.19 -13.03
CA GLN A 133 -2.02 -4.07 -13.80
C GLN A 133 -1.18 -4.86 -14.81
N ILE A 134 -1.33 -6.19 -14.84
CA ILE A 134 -0.54 -7.09 -15.70
C ILE A 134 -1.35 -7.66 -16.88
N THR A 135 -2.67 -7.45 -16.89
CA THR A 135 -3.54 -7.87 -17.99
C THR A 135 -4.78 -6.98 -18.04
N ASP A 136 -5.36 -6.83 -19.23
CA ASP A 136 -6.50 -5.95 -19.50
C ASP A 136 -7.76 -6.42 -18.77
N ILE A 137 -8.40 -5.55 -17.98
CA ILE A 137 -9.63 -5.80 -17.23
C ILE A 137 -10.76 -6.31 -18.14
N GLN A 138 -10.80 -5.87 -19.41
CA GLN A 138 -11.87 -6.22 -20.34
C GLN A 138 -11.72 -7.61 -20.98
N LYS A 139 -10.54 -8.25 -20.88
CA LYS A 139 -10.32 -9.61 -21.38
C LYS A 139 -10.82 -10.64 -20.37
N THR A 140 -12.13 -10.82 -20.30
CA THR A 140 -12.87 -11.61 -19.29
C THR A 140 -12.61 -13.12 -19.29
N VAL A 141 -11.84 -13.67 -20.22
CA VAL A 141 -11.70 -15.13 -20.39
C VAL A 141 -10.41 -15.71 -19.79
N ILE A 142 -9.38 -14.90 -19.56
CA ILE A 142 -8.10 -15.42 -19.06
C ILE A 142 -8.13 -15.42 -17.53
N LEU A 143 -8.20 -16.61 -16.93
CA LEU A 143 -8.18 -16.80 -15.48
C LEU A 143 -6.78 -17.17 -14.94
N LYS A 144 -5.89 -17.68 -15.81
CA LYS A 144 -4.54 -18.11 -15.45
C LYS A 144 -3.50 -17.56 -16.43
N LEU A 145 -2.36 -17.12 -15.93
CA LEU A 145 -1.22 -16.68 -16.75
C LEU A 145 -0.01 -17.60 -16.55
N PRO A 146 0.80 -17.83 -17.62
CA PRO A 146 2.03 -18.58 -17.50
C PRO A 146 3.02 -17.79 -16.65
N LEU A 147 3.61 -18.47 -15.67
CA LEU A 147 4.68 -17.97 -14.82
C LEU A 147 5.86 -18.95 -14.92
N LYS A 148 7.07 -18.42 -15.02
CA LYS A 148 8.28 -19.23 -14.86
C LYS A 148 9.00 -18.79 -13.61
N TYR A 149 9.53 -19.74 -12.85
CA TYR A 149 10.30 -19.42 -11.67
C TYR A 149 11.43 -20.41 -11.44
N GLN A 150 12.42 -19.99 -10.67
CA GLN A 150 13.61 -20.75 -10.36
C GLN A 150 13.98 -20.51 -8.89
N PHE A 151 14.27 -21.59 -8.17
CA PHE A 151 14.83 -21.52 -6.82
C PHE A 151 16.34 -21.62 -6.91
N ASP A 152 17.08 -20.69 -6.30
CA ASP A 152 18.55 -20.63 -6.33
C ASP A 152 19.16 -20.93 -7.72
N SER A 153 19.70 -22.14 -7.94
CA SER A 153 20.26 -22.62 -9.21
C SER A 153 19.57 -23.90 -9.74
N GLU A 154 18.40 -24.25 -9.19
CA GLU A 154 17.59 -25.37 -9.63
C GLU A 154 17.05 -25.17 -11.05
N PRO A 155 16.55 -26.20 -11.74
CA PRO A 155 15.91 -26.03 -13.04
C PRO A 155 14.72 -25.05 -13.00
N VAL A 156 14.54 -24.28 -14.09
CA VAL A 156 13.39 -23.38 -14.24
C VAL A 156 12.10 -24.18 -14.34
N VAL A 157 11.16 -23.90 -13.45
CA VAL A 157 9.80 -24.45 -13.45
C VAL A 157 8.91 -23.54 -14.30
N SER A 158 8.06 -24.16 -15.13
CA SER A 158 7.00 -23.46 -15.86
C SER A 158 5.66 -23.87 -15.30
N ASP A 159 4.85 -22.88 -14.93
CA ASP A 159 3.60 -23.08 -14.21
C ASP A 159 2.52 -22.10 -14.72
N LYS A 160 1.28 -22.27 -14.28
CA LYS A 160 0.18 -21.35 -14.55
C LYS A 160 -0.43 -20.90 -13.23
N TRP A 161 -0.49 -19.60 -13.03
CA TRP A 161 -0.98 -19.02 -11.78
C TRP A 161 -2.28 -18.25 -12.02
N GLU A 162 -3.17 -18.27 -11.03
CA GLU A 162 -4.49 -17.63 -11.12
C GLU A 162 -4.37 -16.11 -11.01
N ILE A 163 -5.14 -15.39 -11.83
CA ILE A 163 -5.08 -13.93 -11.87
C ILE A 163 -6.04 -13.35 -10.82
N SER A 164 -5.58 -12.33 -10.09
CA SER A 164 -6.43 -11.58 -9.18
C SER A 164 -7.59 -10.87 -9.91
N THR A 165 -8.67 -10.61 -9.20
CA THR A 165 -9.84 -9.89 -9.74
C THR A 165 -9.48 -8.49 -10.25
N ASP A 166 -8.56 -7.80 -9.56
CA ASP A 166 -8.03 -6.49 -9.96
C ASP A 166 -6.88 -6.56 -10.98
N ARG A 167 -6.48 -7.78 -11.37
CA ARG A 167 -5.43 -8.09 -12.36
C ARG A 167 -4.06 -7.50 -12.04
N LYS A 168 -3.73 -7.39 -10.76
CA LYS A 168 -2.42 -6.94 -10.26
C LYS A 168 -1.63 -8.03 -9.58
N ALA A 169 -2.21 -9.20 -9.32
CA ALA A 169 -1.53 -10.31 -8.68
C ALA A 169 -1.74 -11.63 -9.41
N LEU A 170 -0.79 -12.54 -9.22
CA LEU A 170 -0.88 -13.93 -9.62
C LEU A 170 -0.79 -14.85 -8.41
N PHE A 171 -1.70 -15.79 -8.26
CA PHE A 171 -1.82 -16.72 -7.15
C PHE A 171 -1.33 -18.11 -7.54
N SER A 172 -0.54 -18.72 -6.65
CA SER A 172 -0.13 -20.12 -6.76
C SER A 172 -1.34 -21.04 -6.54
N GLU A 173 -1.47 -22.08 -7.36
CA GLU A 173 -2.53 -23.10 -7.19
C GLU A 173 -2.29 -23.95 -5.93
N ASP A 174 -1.02 -24.20 -5.58
CA ASP A 174 -0.59 -25.03 -4.45
C ASP A 174 0.20 -24.20 -3.41
N PRO A 175 -0.45 -23.25 -2.71
CA PRO A 175 0.23 -22.26 -1.88
C PRO A 175 1.06 -22.91 -0.76
N VAL A 176 0.57 -23.97 -0.10
CA VAL A 176 1.27 -24.64 1.01
C VAL A 176 2.54 -25.36 0.52
N GLU A 177 2.47 -26.03 -0.63
CA GLU A 177 3.65 -26.67 -1.24
C GLU A 177 4.67 -25.60 -1.65
N PHE A 178 4.21 -24.51 -2.26
CA PHE A 178 5.08 -23.41 -2.66
C PHE A 178 5.79 -22.78 -1.44
N VAL A 179 5.08 -22.48 -0.36
CA VAL A 179 5.71 -22.00 0.90
C VAL A 179 6.71 -23.01 1.44
N THR A 180 6.40 -24.31 1.39
CA THR A 180 7.31 -25.35 1.85
C THR A 180 8.63 -25.33 1.07
N LYS A 181 8.56 -25.13 -0.25
CA LYS A 181 9.75 -24.94 -1.09
C LYS A 181 10.49 -23.66 -0.74
N LEU A 182 9.81 -22.52 -0.58
CA LEU A 182 10.47 -21.24 -0.23
C LEU A 182 11.37 -21.35 1.01
N ARG A 183 11.02 -22.20 1.99
CA ARG A 183 11.80 -22.42 3.22
C ARG A 183 13.13 -23.14 3.02
N GLN A 184 13.31 -23.81 1.87
CA GLN A 184 14.47 -24.65 1.57
C GLN A 184 15.55 -23.93 0.76
N TYR A 185 15.27 -22.73 0.26
CA TYR A 185 16.13 -22.00 -0.66
C TYR A 185 16.40 -20.57 -0.17
N ASN A 186 17.40 -19.92 -0.77
CA ASN A 186 17.81 -18.57 -0.39
C ASN A 186 17.28 -17.50 -1.36
N LYS A 187 16.95 -17.88 -2.59
CA LYS A 187 16.51 -16.98 -3.64
C LYS A 187 15.38 -17.60 -4.45
N LEU A 188 14.39 -16.78 -4.76
CA LEU A 188 13.39 -17.06 -5.79
C LEU A 188 13.60 -16.07 -6.93
N ILE A 189 13.80 -16.58 -8.15
CA ILE A 189 13.84 -15.80 -9.38
C ILE A 189 12.55 -16.06 -10.13
N VAL A 190 11.85 -15.01 -10.52
CA VAL A 190 10.58 -15.10 -11.24
C VAL A 190 10.73 -14.41 -12.58
N TYR A 191 10.30 -15.09 -13.63
CA TYR A 191 10.28 -14.60 -15.00
C TYR A 191 8.83 -14.54 -15.49
N MET A 192 8.38 -13.35 -15.86
CA MET A 192 7.05 -13.18 -16.45
C MET A 192 7.09 -12.21 -17.62
N SER A 193 6.33 -12.53 -18.67
CA SER A 193 6.02 -11.61 -19.75
C SER A 193 4.51 -11.36 -19.74
N PRO A 194 4.04 -10.28 -19.10
CA PRO A 194 2.63 -9.93 -19.15
C PRO A 194 2.18 -9.71 -20.61
N PRO A 195 0.91 -9.99 -20.95
CA PRO A 195 0.37 -9.64 -22.25
C PRO A 195 0.48 -8.12 -22.47
N ASN A 196 1.12 -7.70 -23.56
CA ASN A 196 1.36 -6.29 -23.93
C ASN A 196 2.31 -5.50 -23.03
N ASP A 197 3.18 -6.18 -22.27
CA ASP A 197 4.21 -5.52 -21.46
C ASP A 197 5.57 -6.21 -21.66
N LEU A 198 6.62 -5.57 -21.16
CA LEU A 198 7.98 -6.10 -21.24
C LEU A 198 8.18 -7.27 -20.30
N ALA A 199 8.91 -8.28 -20.79
CA ALA A 199 9.39 -9.37 -19.96
C ALA A 199 10.16 -8.79 -18.76
N THR A 200 9.79 -9.25 -17.57
CA THR A 200 10.32 -8.80 -16.30
C THR A 200 10.90 -9.99 -15.57
N THR A 201 12.13 -9.85 -15.10
CA THR A 201 12.76 -10.75 -14.15
C THR A 201 12.72 -10.08 -12.78
N MET A 202 12.41 -10.86 -11.74
CA MET A 202 12.38 -10.38 -10.37
C MET A 202 13.12 -11.36 -9.50
N VAL A 203 13.85 -10.82 -8.53
CA VAL A 203 14.61 -11.62 -7.57
C VAL A 203 14.09 -11.31 -6.18
N HIS A 204 13.73 -12.36 -5.44
CA HIS A 204 13.36 -12.29 -4.03
C HIS A 204 14.42 -12.99 -3.20
N ASP A 205 14.92 -12.29 -2.18
CA ASP A 205 15.79 -12.87 -1.15
C ASP A 205 14.91 -13.53 -0.09
N LEU A 206 15.05 -14.84 0.09
CA LEU A 206 14.22 -15.65 0.98
C LEU A 206 14.79 -15.72 2.40
N SER A 207 15.92 -15.07 2.68
CA SER A 207 16.53 -15.04 4.02
C SER A 207 15.54 -14.54 5.08
N GLY A 208 15.45 -15.28 6.20
CA GLY A 208 14.55 -14.97 7.30
C GLY A 208 13.11 -15.49 7.15
N ILE A 209 12.79 -16.21 6.06
CA ILE A 209 11.43 -16.75 5.85
C ILE A 209 11.01 -17.73 6.96
N ASN A 210 11.93 -18.54 7.47
CA ASN A 210 11.61 -19.54 8.50
C ASN A 210 11.20 -18.88 9.82
N GLU A 211 11.86 -17.79 10.20
CA GLU A 211 11.53 -16.99 11.38
C GLU A 211 10.21 -16.24 11.18
N ALA A 212 10.02 -15.63 10.00
CA ALA A 212 8.79 -14.91 9.67
C ALA A 212 7.55 -15.84 9.67
N LEU A 213 7.68 -17.05 9.13
CA LEU A 213 6.59 -18.04 9.12
C LEU A 213 6.20 -18.52 10.52
N LYS A 214 7.12 -18.58 11.48
CA LYS A 214 6.77 -18.94 12.87
C LYS A 214 5.72 -17.97 13.45
N ILE A 215 5.84 -16.69 13.14
CA ILE A 215 4.90 -15.66 13.59
C ILE A 215 3.56 -15.82 12.88
N LEU A 216 3.57 -15.98 11.54
CA LEU A 216 2.34 -16.21 10.79
C LEU A 216 1.59 -17.46 11.26
N VAL A 217 2.31 -18.58 11.48
CA VAL A 217 1.69 -19.83 11.93
C VAL A 217 1.07 -19.67 13.31
N LYS A 218 1.79 -19.03 14.24
CA LYS A 218 1.28 -18.75 15.58
C LYS A 218 0.01 -17.90 15.54
N GLU A 219 -0.06 -16.87 14.71
CA GLU A 219 -1.22 -15.97 14.71
C GLU A 219 -2.41 -16.52 13.90
N CYS A 220 -2.17 -17.38 12.90
CA CYS A 220 -3.23 -17.84 12.00
C CYS A 220 -3.86 -19.19 12.38
N TYR A 221 -3.13 -20.06 13.06
CA TYR A 221 -3.57 -21.42 13.38
C TYR A 221 -3.70 -21.70 14.88
N ASN A 222 -3.57 -20.68 15.73
CA ASN A 222 -3.86 -20.78 17.16
C ASN A 222 -5.35 -20.61 17.45
#